data_AF-A0A7I9VJW5-F1
#
_entry.id   AF-A0A7I9VJW5-F1
#
_cell.length_a   1.000
_cell.length_b   1.000
_cell.length_c   1.000
_cell.angle_alpha   90.00
_cell.angle_beta   90.00
_cell.angle_gamma   90.00
#
_symmetry.space_group_name_H-M   'P 1'
#
loop_
_entity.id
_entity.type
_entity.pdbx_description
1 polymer ?
#
loop_
_entity_poly.entity_id
_entity_poly.type
_entity_poly.pdbx_seq_one_letter_code
_entity_poly.pdbx_strand_id
1 'polypeptide(L)'
;MTQLGPAQVALFLAQQGEELVRIWRLARATARPEVFPGLLDGVVAEFFARAGELLARGAPAAEVWRGLGGVVRWPTTVDAAELDAEWVLVEQVLAATCESVNAAPEVSGWLLDAVGGCRLGLRELWKPGAAPEAIVTALVFSSVAPPPSRHGEDDTVS
;
A
#
# COMPACT_ATOMS: atom_id res chain seq x y z
N MET A 1 -18.50 3.79 26.52
CA MET A 1 -18.10 2.66 25.65
C MET A 1 -16.66 2.31 25.99
N THR A 2 -16.35 1.04 26.25
CA THR A 2 -14.98 0.60 26.56
C THR A 2 -14.16 0.61 25.29
N GLN A 3 -12.95 1.17 25.33
CA GLN A 3 -12.04 1.20 24.19
C GLN A 3 -11.39 -0.17 23.97
N LEU A 4 -11.15 -0.55 22.71
CA LEU A 4 -10.48 -1.80 22.38
C LEU A 4 -8.95 -1.62 22.46
N GLY A 5 -8.30 -2.51 23.20
CA GLY A 5 -6.85 -2.54 23.35
C GLY A 5 -6.14 -3.31 22.22
N PRO A 6 -4.80 -3.43 22.31
CA PRO A 6 -3.98 -4.04 21.26
C PRO A 6 -4.41 -5.44 20.84
N ALA A 7 -4.73 -6.32 21.81
CA ALA A 7 -5.10 -7.70 21.52
C ALA A 7 -6.42 -7.81 20.74
N GLN A 8 -7.42 -7.01 21.10
CA GLN A 8 -8.72 -7.01 20.42
C GLN A 8 -8.61 -6.44 18.99
N VAL A 9 -7.86 -5.34 18.83
CA VAL A 9 -7.65 -4.74 17.49
C VAL A 9 -6.78 -5.64 16.62
N ALA A 10 -5.75 -6.29 17.18
CA ALA A 10 -4.94 -7.26 16.45
C ALA A 10 -5.76 -8.45 15.94
N LEU A 11 -6.66 -8.99 16.78
CA LEU A 11 -7.58 -10.04 16.37
C LEU A 11 -8.51 -9.57 15.25
N PHE A 12 -9.02 -8.33 15.35
CA PHE A 12 -9.84 -7.73 14.30
C PHE A 12 -9.08 -7.64 12.98
N LEU A 13 -7.84 -7.11 12.98
CA LEU A 13 -7.01 -7.02 11.77
C LEU A 13 -6.74 -8.40 11.16
N ALA A 14 -6.49 -9.42 11.98
CA ALA A 14 -6.30 -10.79 11.49
C ALA A 14 -7.57 -11.37 10.84
N GLN A 15 -8.75 -11.06 11.38
CA GLN A 15 -10.02 -11.57 10.86
C GLN A 15 -10.55 -10.78 9.67
N GLN A 16 -10.28 -9.48 9.61
CA GLN A 16 -10.83 -8.56 8.61
C GLN A 16 -9.81 -8.12 7.57
N GLY A 17 -8.57 -8.63 7.61
CA GLY A 17 -7.48 -8.20 6.72
C GLY A 17 -7.85 -8.24 5.24
N GLU A 18 -8.51 -9.31 4.78
CA GLU A 18 -8.98 -9.40 3.39
C GLU A 18 -10.03 -8.33 3.04
N GLU A 19 -10.95 -8.05 3.96
CA GLU A 19 -11.98 -7.04 3.77
C GLU A 19 -11.38 -5.63 3.81
N LEU A 20 -10.40 -5.36 4.68
CA LEU A 20 -9.66 -4.10 4.70
C LEU A 20 -8.91 -3.86 3.40
N VAL A 21 -8.29 -4.88 2.81
CA VAL A 21 -7.70 -4.81 1.46
C VAL A 21 -8.77 -4.50 0.41
N ARG A 22 -9.95 -5.11 0.50
CA ARG A 22 -11.07 -4.86 -0.43
C ARG A 22 -11.57 -3.41 -0.32
N ILE A 23 -11.76 -2.90 0.88
CA ILE A 23 -12.18 -1.52 1.15
C ILE A 23 -11.13 -0.54 0.59
N TRP A 24 -9.85 -0.80 0.85
CA TRP A 24 -8.76 0.03 0.30
C TRP A 24 -8.73 0.02 -1.23
N ARG A 25 -8.89 -1.14 -1.87
CA ARG A 25 -9.00 -1.24 -3.34
C ARG A 25 -10.18 -0.44 -3.89
N LEU A 26 -11.32 -0.48 -3.21
CA LEU A 26 -12.50 0.30 -3.58
C LEU A 26 -12.22 1.80 -3.43
N ALA A 27 -11.66 2.22 -2.30
CA ALA A 27 -11.28 3.61 -2.07
C ALA A 27 -10.30 4.13 -3.13
N ARG A 28 -9.32 3.31 -3.53
CA ARG A 28 -8.42 3.61 -4.66
C ARG A 28 -9.19 3.79 -5.97
N ALA A 29 -10.03 2.82 -6.33
CA ALA A 29 -10.78 2.87 -7.59
C ALA A 29 -11.71 4.09 -7.66
N THR A 30 -12.25 4.53 -6.53
CA THR A 30 -13.05 5.77 -6.43
C THR A 30 -12.19 7.03 -6.52
N ALA A 31 -11.06 7.07 -5.82
CA ALA A 31 -10.21 8.26 -5.77
C ALA A 31 -9.42 8.49 -7.07
N ARG A 32 -9.06 7.41 -7.78
CA ARG A 32 -8.13 7.40 -8.91
C ARG A 32 -8.51 6.32 -9.94
N PRO A 33 -9.63 6.47 -10.66
CA PRO A 33 -10.11 5.44 -11.60
C PRO A 33 -9.17 5.21 -12.80
N GLU A 34 -8.35 6.20 -13.14
CA GLU A 34 -7.38 6.16 -14.25
C GLU A 34 -6.03 5.50 -13.91
N VAL A 35 -5.74 5.26 -12.62
CA VAL A 35 -4.45 4.72 -12.19
C VAL A 35 -4.39 3.21 -12.34
N PHE A 36 -3.24 2.70 -12.80
CA PHE A 36 -3.01 1.28 -13.02
C PHE A 36 -3.27 0.46 -11.73
N PRO A 37 -4.20 -0.50 -11.76
CA PRO A 37 -4.54 -1.27 -10.57
C PRO A 37 -3.42 -2.21 -10.17
N GLY A 38 -3.19 -2.32 -8.86
CA GLY A 38 -2.33 -3.35 -8.28
C GLY A 38 -0.92 -2.90 -7.93
N LEU A 39 -0.64 -1.60 -7.88
CA LEU A 39 0.67 -1.03 -7.54
C LEU A 39 1.23 -1.63 -6.24
N LEU A 40 0.46 -1.57 -5.14
CA LEU A 40 0.87 -2.05 -3.81
C LEU A 40 0.03 -3.21 -3.26
N ASP A 41 -0.72 -3.91 -4.09
CA ASP A 41 -1.71 -4.89 -3.61
C ASP A 41 -1.10 -6.01 -2.74
N GLY A 42 0.05 -6.54 -3.14
CA GLY A 42 0.75 -7.56 -2.36
C GLY A 42 1.33 -7.00 -1.05
N VAL A 43 1.80 -5.75 -1.08
CA VAL A 43 2.41 -5.07 0.07
C VAL A 43 1.35 -4.68 1.11
N VAL A 44 0.18 -4.19 0.67
CA VAL A 44 -0.89 -3.77 1.58
C VAL A 44 -1.55 -4.97 2.25
N ALA A 45 -1.71 -6.09 1.54
CA ALA A 45 -2.19 -7.32 2.15
C ALA A 45 -1.26 -7.81 3.27
N GLU A 46 0.05 -7.87 3.00
CA GLU A 46 1.04 -8.24 4.02
C GLU A 46 1.06 -7.24 5.18
N PHE A 47 0.94 -5.94 4.89
CA PHE A 47 0.94 -4.91 5.91
C PHE A 47 -0.13 -5.16 6.98
N PHE A 48 -1.38 -5.46 6.61
CA PHE A 48 -2.43 -5.72 7.59
C PHE A 48 -2.17 -6.96 8.44
N ALA A 49 -1.70 -8.05 7.81
CA ALA A 49 -1.36 -9.28 8.51
C ALA A 49 -0.24 -9.05 9.54
N ARG A 50 0.84 -8.39 9.09
CA ARG A 50 2.03 -8.11 9.90
C ARG A 50 1.74 -7.10 11.00
N ALA A 51 0.96 -6.04 10.72
CA ALA A 51 0.55 -5.06 11.71
C ALA A 51 -0.26 -5.73 12.83
N GLY A 52 -1.20 -6.63 12.49
CA GLY A 52 -1.95 -7.43 13.47
C GLY A 52 -1.04 -8.29 14.35
N GLU A 53 -0.11 -9.04 13.74
CA GLU A 53 0.83 -9.90 14.50
C GLU A 53 1.69 -9.08 15.48
N LEU A 54 2.31 -8.00 15.00
CA LEU A 54 3.22 -7.18 15.80
C LEU A 54 2.48 -6.41 16.89
N LEU A 55 1.27 -5.93 16.62
CA LEU A 55 0.41 -5.30 17.61
C LEU A 55 0.01 -6.29 18.72
N ALA A 56 -0.34 -7.53 18.38
CA ALA A 56 -0.67 -8.57 19.36
C ALA A 56 0.51 -8.87 20.31
N ARG A 57 1.74 -8.77 19.79
CA ARG A 57 2.98 -9.02 20.53
C ARG A 57 3.50 -7.81 21.29
N GLY A 58 2.91 -6.63 21.12
CA GLY A 58 3.40 -5.38 21.68
C GLY A 58 4.74 -4.93 21.11
N ALA A 59 5.04 -5.30 19.85
CA ALA A 59 6.26 -4.90 19.18
C ALA A 59 6.20 -3.43 18.72
N PRO A 60 7.35 -2.76 18.50
CA PRO A 60 7.39 -1.42 17.93
C PRO A 60 6.81 -1.36 16.51
N ALA A 61 6.06 -0.29 16.20
CA ALA A 61 5.47 -0.08 14.87
C ALA A 61 6.50 -0.08 13.72
N ALA A 62 7.73 0.39 13.98
CA ALA A 62 8.82 0.41 13.02
C ALA A 62 9.22 -1.00 12.50
N GLU A 63 8.93 -2.07 13.26
CA GLU A 63 9.22 -3.44 12.82
C GLU A 63 8.26 -3.95 11.73
N VAL A 64 7.13 -3.26 11.50
CA VAL A 64 6.23 -3.57 10.38
C VAL A 64 7.00 -3.41 9.08
N TRP A 65 7.62 -2.25 8.85
CA TRP A 65 8.41 -2.00 7.65
C TRP A 65 9.55 -3.01 7.48
N ARG A 66 10.32 -3.27 8.54
CA ARG A 66 11.55 -4.07 8.46
C ARG A 66 11.35 -5.51 7.97
N GLY A 67 10.17 -6.07 8.20
CA GLY A 67 9.84 -7.41 7.69
C GLY A 67 8.65 -7.40 6.73
N LEU A 68 8.31 -6.23 6.17
CA LEU A 68 7.28 -6.15 5.16
C LEU A 68 7.80 -6.80 3.88
N GLY A 69 7.09 -7.82 3.43
CA GLY A 69 7.36 -8.52 2.18
C GLY A 69 6.17 -8.37 1.23
N GLY A 70 6.41 -8.22 -0.07
CA GLY A 70 5.30 -8.16 -1.00
C GLY A 70 5.73 -7.88 -2.42
N VAL A 71 4.77 -8.10 -3.32
CA VAL A 71 4.90 -7.78 -4.73
C VAL A 71 4.46 -6.34 -4.95
N VAL A 72 5.37 -5.53 -5.49
CA VAL A 72 5.06 -4.20 -6.03
C VAL A 72 5.01 -4.31 -7.55
N ARG A 73 3.91 -3.88 -8.17
CA ARG A 73 3.81 -3.82 -9.63
C ARG A 73 4.33 -2.46 -10.09
N TRP A 74 5.41 -2.46 -10.83
CA TRP A 74 6.18 -1.25 -11.08
C TRP A 74 6.13 -0.83 -12.56
N PRO A 75 5.26 0.13 -12.93
CA PRO A 75 5.35 0.83 -14.20
C PRO A 75 6.66 1.63 -14.32
N THR A 76 7.20 1.71 -15.53
CA THR A 76 8.44 2.45 -15.82
C THR A 76 8.35 3.96 -15.60
N THR A 77 7.15 4.50 -15.34
CA THR A 77 6.87 5.92 -15.17
C THR A 77 6.17 6.27 -13.85
N VAL A 78 6.13 5.37 -12.85
CA VAL A 78 5.47 5.68 -11.57
C VAL A 78 6.13 6.88 -10.90
N ASP A 79 5.30 7.89 -10.61
CA ASP A 79 5.67 9.01 -9.76
C ASP A 79 5.61 8.58 -8.27
N ALA A 80 6.58 9.03 -7.47
CA ALA A 80 6.56 8.87 -6.01
C ALA A 80 5.25 9.38 -5.38
N ALA A 81 4.58 10.34 -6.01
CA ALA A 81 3.26 10.82 -5.60
C ALA A 81 2.17 9.74 -5.69
N GLU A 82 2.22 8.85 -6.69
CA GLU A 82 1.20 7.78 -6.85
C GLU A 82 1.28 6.76 -5.72
N LEU A 83 2.49 6.45 -5.27
CA LEU A 83 2.77 5.52 -4.18
C LEU A 83 2.43 6.13 -2.82
N ASP A 84 2.70 7.43 -2.66
CA ASP A 84 2.28 8.15 -1.47
C ASP A 84 0.76 8.14 -1.32
N ALA A 85 0.06 8.37 -2.43
CA ALA A 85 -1.40 8.32 -2.47
C ALA A 85 -1.95 6.92 -2.13
N GLU A 86 -1.24 5.83 -2.44
CA GLU A 86 -1.62 4.49 -1.98
C GLU A 86 -1.61 4.38 -0.45
N TRP A 87 -0.54 4.87 0.18
CA TRP A 87 -0.40 4.82 1.64
C TRP A 87 -1.35 5.78 2.37
N VAL A 88 -1.67 6.93 1.77
CA VAL A 88 -2.71 7.83 2.28
C VAL A 88 -4.06 7.12 2.34
N LEU A 89 -4.40 6.30 1.33
CA LEU A 89 -5.63 5.52 1.37
C LEU A 89 -5.59 4.43 2.45
N VAL A 90 -4.45 3.76 2.66
CA VAL A 90 -4.29 2.80 3.77
C VAL A 90 -4.48 3.50 5.13
N GLU A 91 -3.90 4.68 5.30
CA GLU A 91 -4.03 5.52 6.49
C GLU A 91 -5.51 5.85 6.78
N GLN A 92 -6.24 6.29 5.75
CA GLN A 92 -7.66 6.61 5.85
C GLN A 92 -8.51 5.39 6.22
N VAL A 93 -8.25 4.24 5.59
CA VAL A 93 -8.94 2.98 5.91
C VAL A 93 -8.69 2.57 7.35
N LEU A 94 -7.44 2.64 7.82
CA LEU A 94 -7.10 2.32 9.21
C LEU A 94 -7.72 3.30 10.21
N ALA A 95 -7.68 4.60 9.92
CA ALA A 95 -8.29 5.61 10.78
C ALA A 95 -9.79 5.37 10.95
N ALA A 96 -10.51 5.18 9.84
CA ALA A 96 -11.94 4.86 9.86
C ALA A 96 -12.24 3.53 10.57
N THR A 97 -11.37 2.52 10.39
CA THR A 97 -11.48 1.23 11.08
C THR A 97 -11.33 1.39 12.58
N CYS A 98 -10.30 2.12 13.04
CA CYS A 98 -10.03 2.37 14.45
C CYS A 98 -11.18 3.12 15.11
N GLU A 99 -11.76 4.11 14.43
CA GLU A 99 -12.94 4.83 14.88
C GLU A 99 -14.15 3.88 14.99
N SER A 100 -14.42 3.08 13.96
CA SER A 100 -15.54 2.14 13.91
C SER A 100 -15.51 1.10 15.04
N VAL A 101 -14.32 0.58 15.37
CA VAL A 101 -14.15 -0.41 16.45
C VAL A 101 -13.91 0.23 17.82
N ASN A 102 -13.91 1.56 17.92
CA ASN A 102 -13.60 2.31 19.15
C ASN A 102 -12.24 1.89 19.75
N ALA A 103 -11.19 1.84 18.92
CA ALA A 103 -9.84 1.51 19.34
C ALA A 103 -9.29 2.54 20.34
N ALA A 104 -8.45 2.09 21.27
CA ALA A 104 -7.75 2.97 22.19
C ALA A 104 -6.79 3.92 21.41
N PRO A 105 -6.61 5.19 21.83
CA PRO A 105 -5.83 6.17 21.08
C PRO A 105 -4.38 5.73 20.82
N GLU A 106 -3.77 5.01 21.76
CA GLU A 106 -2.43 4.45 21.63
C GLU A 106 -2.34 3.36 20.55
N VAL A 107 -3.42 2.58 20.36
CA VAL A 107 -3.48 1.56 19.30
C VAL A 107 -3.63 2.23 17.94
N SER A 108 -4.51 3.22 17.83
CA SER A 108 -4.67 4.03 16.62
C SER A 108 -3.36 4.73 16.25
N GLY A 109 -2.69 5.35 17.22
CA GLY A 109 -1.39 5.99 17.03
C GLY A 109 -0.33 5.00 16.53
N TRP A 110 -0.24 3.82 17.15
CA TRP A 110 0.68 2.77 16.73
C TRP A 110 0.46 2.34 15.27
N LEU A 111 -0.80 2.18 14.85
CA LEU A 111 -1.15 1.77 13.48
C LEU A 111 -0.81 2.86 12.45
N LEU A 112 -1.06 4.13 12.79
CA LEU A 112 -0.71 5.26 11.93
C LEU A 112 0.82 5.44 11.81
N ASP A 113 1.56 5.25 12.90
CA ASP A 113 3.02 5.23 12.88
C ASP A 113 3.57 4.10 11.99
N ALA A 114 2.95 2.92 12.03
CA ALA A 114 3.32 1.81 11.15
C ALA A 114 3.10 2.14 9.66
N VAL A 115 1.98 2.78 9.31
CA VAL A 115 1.72 3.28 7.94
C VAL A 115 2.76 4.31 7.54
N GLY A 116 3.05 5.28 8.42
CA GLY A 116 4.06 6.31 8.19
C GLY A 116 5.44 5.71 7.93
N GLY A 117 5.83 4.71 8.72
CA GLY A 117 7.07 3.96 8.54
C GLY A 117 7.15 3.25 7.19
N CYS A 118 6.07 2.60 6.76
CA CYS A 118 6.02 1.93 5.45
C CYS A 118 6.04 2.93 4.29
N ARG A 119 5.34 4.06 4.42
CA ARG A 119 5.34 5.15 3.44
C ARG A 119 6.72 5.77 3.25
N LEU A 120 7.43 6.03 4.35
CA LEU A 120 8.81 6.53 4.32
C LEU A 120 9.76 5.48 3.77
N GLY A 121 9.68 4.25 4.27
CA GLY A 121 10.56 3.16 3.85
C GLY A 121 10.45 2.88 2.36
N LEU A 122 9.23 2.86 1.83
CA LEU A 122 9.00 2.70 0.39
C LEU A 122 9.63 3.87 -0.37
N ARG A 123 9.41 5.12 0.05
CA ARG A 123 10.07 6.32 -0.55
C ARG A 123 11.59 6.20 -0.61
N GLU A 124 12.22 5.67 0.43
CA GLU A 124 13.68 5.49 0.48
C GLU A 124 14.20 4.43 -0.49
N LEU A 125 13.38 3.43 -0.88
CA LEU A 125 13.77 2.45 -1.92
C LEU A 125 14.07 3.10 -3.28
N TRP A 126 13.55 4.31 -3.54
CA TRP A 126 13.84 5.07 -4.76
C TRP A 126 15.14 5.86 -4.72
N LYS A 127 15.85 5.93 -3.58
CA LYS A 127 17.10 6.68 -3.49
C LYS A 127 18.28 5.83 -3.98
N PRO A 128 19.04 6.29 -5.00
CA PRO A 128 20.26 5.60 -5.42
C PRO A 128 21.23 5.44 -4.24
N GLY A 129 21.69 4.21 -3.99
CA GLY A 129 22.68 3.91 -2.94
C GLY A 129 22.12 3.70 -1.53
N ALA A 130 20.80 3.72 -1.33
CA ALA A 130 20.20 3.33 -0.06
C ALA A 130 20.25 1.79 0.10
N ALA A 131 20.69 1.32 1.27
CA ALA A 131 20.53 -0.08 1.68
C ALA A 131 19.17 -0.20 2.39
N PRO A 132 18.17 -0.87 1.81
CA PRO A 132 16.85 -0.91 2.42
C PRO A 132 16.82 -1.80 3.66
N GLU A 133 16.13 -1.36 4.70
CA GLU A 133 15.86 -2.15 5.91
C GLU A 133 14.70 -3.17 5.73
N ALA A 134 14.16 -3.32 4.51
CA ALA A 134 13.05 -4.20 4.18
C ALA A 134 13.29 -4.98 2.87
N ILE A 135 12.64 -6.13 2.71
CA ILE A 135 12.71 -6.95 1.48
C ILE A 135 11.45 -6.72 0.65
N VAL A 136 11.58 -5.92 -0.40
CA VAL A 136 10.48 -5.69 -1.37
C VAL A 136 10.82 -6.35 -2.69
N THR A 137 9.95 -7.25 -3.16
CA THR A 137 10.08 -7.88 -4.48
C THR A 137 9.29 -7.05 -5.49
N ALA A 138 10.00 -6.31 -6.34
CA ALA A 138 9.36 -5.53 -7.41
C ALA A 138 9.23 -6.35 -8.70
N LEU A 139 8.02 -6.44 -9.24
CA LEU A 139 7.77 -6.90 -10.60
C LEU A 139 7.63 -5.68 -11.51
N VAL A 140 8.64 -5.44 -12.35
CA VAL A 140 8.67 -4.30 -13.27
C VAL A 140 7.99 -4.68 -14.59
N PHE A 141 6.99 -3.89 -14.98
CA PHE A 141 6.30 -4.04 -16.25
C PHE A 141 6.72 -2.90 -17.19
N SER A 142 7.31 -3.26 -18.33
CA SER A 142 7.51 -2.34 -19.45
C SER A 142 6.29 -2.43 -20.37
N SER A 143 5.60 -1.30 -20.56
CA SER A 143 4.69 -1.18 -21.69
C SER A 143 5.53 -0.86 -22.93
N VAL A 144 5.59 -1.81 -23.87
CA VAL A 144 6.01 -1.49 -25.24
C VAL A 144 4.79 -0.83 -25.89
N ALA A 145 4.84 0.48 -26.12
CA ALA A 145 3.83 1.14 -26.95
C ALA A 145 3.83 0.47 -28.33
N PRO A 146 2.67 0.02 -28.86
CA PRO A 146 2.62 -0.49 -30.22
C PRO A 146 3.08 0.62 -31.18
N PRO A 147 3.91 0.31 -32.19
CA PRO A 147 4.37 1.30 -33.14
C PRO A 147 3.16 2.00 -33.79
N PRO A 148 3.24 3.31 -34.07
CA PRO A 148 2.15 4.00 -34.73
C PRO A 148 1.82 3.27 -36.03
N SER A 149 0.58 2.84 -36.17
CA SER A 149 0.08 2.23 -37.41
C SER A 149 0.31 3.22 -38.54
N ARG A 150 1.25 2.92 -39.44
CA ARG A 150 1.41 3.63 -40.71
C ARG A 150 0.09 3.49 -41.47
N HIS A 151 -0.78 4.48 -41.36
CA HIS A 151 -1.83 4.67 -42.35
C HIS A 151 -1.11 5.00 -43.66
N GLY A 152 -1.34 4.14 -44.66
CA GLY A 152 -0.75 4.27 -45.97
C GLY A 152 -1.09 5.62 -46.56
N GLU A 153 -0.05 6.40 -46.75
CA GLU A 153 -0.01 7.50 -47.70
C GLU A 153 0.36 6.85 -49.04
N ASP A 154 -0.65 6.33 -49.73
CA ASP A 154 -0.62 5.99 -51.14
C ASP A 154 -1.92 6.56 -51.71
N ASP A 155 -1.83 7.79 -52.22
CA ASP A 155 -2.56 8.25 -53.41
C ASP A 155 -2.13 9.69 -53.73
N THR A 156 -0.95 9.79 -54.33
CA THR A 156 -0.74 10.73 -55.42
C THR A 156 0.04 10.01 -56.51
N VAL A 157 -0.60 9.73 -57.65
CA VAL A 157 -0.20 10.16 -59.00
C VAL A 157 -1.12 9.46 -60.02
N SER A 158 -2.08 10.20 -60.58
CA SER A 158 -2.23 10.49 -62.02
C SER A 158 -3.43 11.39 -62.26
#